data_AF-A0A9D8WRM6-F1
#
_entry.id   AF-A0A9D8WRM6-F1
#
_cell.length_a   1.000
_cell.length_b   1.000
_cell.length_c   1.000
_cell.angle_alpha   90.00
_cell.angle_beta   90.00
_cell.angle_gamma   90.00
#
_symmetry.space_group_name_H-M   'P 1'
#
loop_
_entity.id
_entity.type
_entity.pdbx_description
1 polymer ?
#
loop_
_entity_poly.entity_id
_entity_poly.type
_entity_poly.pdbx_seq_one_letter_code
_entity_poly.pdbx_strand_id
1 'polypeptide(L)'
;MKSKVVLFLFIFVIAALAGAYYLTKKISNDEETVISRAKVVTPKSSEEETETDDSYQNSLQGEQYKTFVDLLPSETLISSLTIDLNDDGYDDEVIAVRRTDSPYFIIIPALYNTELAAYQRLSEIPTRMTRTRTLSYSGMDITGEHKTALVYQGVEDDGNYVMQIFHTDFERGNALLVKIGDFTSDGTIFIQQTERSDSYELSLSKGESYSVWVYRSDKDDTSKNGGAQIQEEYKWNPSTRMYELSKVVKVNANRLAAKELSRIQDGTVETFADFLNGLWYKTTNTDSEIRYIYFDYPNKEIILVRNESQEVYEWNENKIRHNGMYITTVNSSITSLHRRFDISLVNVDEIKITIRDDIGLKIAETNMWDGQYKKLSLQSSFDSVPVDAEKNEFLKQLEKSISWSTADSIYSITLHDSEYSFKANDTVETGIYSSMKIGTYIVIQFRSDTEATQLNQTYALEFGTKTITEKIKKKTVEKVVTDYDSITFTPVKITPTDCFSTDGRSYVFLRDPDKKPEN
;
A
#
# COMPACT_ATOMS: atom_id res chain seq x y z
N MET A 1 72.16 -7.69 -22.66
CA MET A 1 71.95 -6.89 -21.43
C MET A 1 70.51 -6.41 -21.21
N LYS A 2 69.61 -6.38 -22.22
CA LYS A 2 68.25 -5.84 -22.06
C LYS A 2 67.22 -6.75 -21.35
N SER A 3 67.29 -8.08 -21.45
CA SER A 3 66.24 -8.94 -20.84
C SER A 3 66.36 -9.08 -19.31
N LYS A 4 67.57 -9.00 -18.75
CA LYS A 4 67.76 -9.07 -17.29
C LYS A 4 67.19 -7.84 -16.58
N VAL A 5 67.29 -6.65 -17.20
CA VAL A 5 66.76 -5.39 -16.65
C VAL A 5 65.24 -5.40 -16.59
N VAL A 6 64.57 -5.94 -17.63
CA VAL A 6 63.10 -6.06 -17.66
C VAL A 6 62.60 -7.03 -16.58
N LEU A 7 63.31 -8.14 -16.36
CA LEU A 7 62.97 -9.11 -15.32
C LEU A 7 63.09 -8.49 -13.91
N PHE A 8 64.16 -7.73 -13.66
CA PHE A 8 64.33 -7.02 -12.38
C PHE A 8 63.24 -5.98 -12.14
N LEU A 9 62.79 -5.29 -13.18
CA LEU A 9 61.73 -4.29 -13.09
C LEU A 9 60.37 -4.92 -12.78
N PHE A 10 60.07 -6.08 -13.36
CA PHE A 10 58.84 -6.84 -13.06
C PHE A 10 58.83 -7.37 -11.61
N ILE A 11 59.96 -7.89 -11.13
CA ILE A 11 60.08 -8.36 -9.74
C ILE A 11 59.89 -7.19 -8.77
N PHE A 12 60.41 -6.00 -9.11
CA PHE A 12 60.27 -4.81 -8.28
C PHE A 12 58.81 -4.31 -8.22
N VAL A 13 58.09 -4.33 -9.34
CA VAL A 13 56.67 -3.97 -9.38
C VAL A 13 55.81 -4.95 -8.58
N ILE A 14 56.09 -6.25 -8.68
CA ILE A 14 55.37 -7.27 -7.88
C ILE A 14 55.65 -7.10 -6.39
N ALA A 15 56.90 -6.81 -6.00
CA ALA A 15 57.25 -6.54 -4.61
C ALA A 15 56.59 -5.26 -4.07
N ALA A 16 56.49 -4.21 -4.90
CA ALA A 16 55.80 -2.97 -4.55
C ALA A 16 54.29 -3.18 -4.35
N LEU A 17 53.64 -3.97 -5.23
CA LEU A 17 52.23 -4.33 -5.11
C LEU A 17 51.96 -5.19 -3.87
N ALA A 18 52.84 -6.15 -3.57
CA ALA A 18 52.74 -6.95 -2.35
C ALA A 18 52.92 -6.09 -1.08
N GLY A 19 53.83 -5.12 -1.11
CA GLY A 19 54.03 -4.16 -0.02
C GLY A 19 52.82 -3.26 0.20
N ALA A 20 52.20 -2.74 -0.87
CA ALA A 20 50.98 -1.94 -0.81
C ALA A 20 49.78 -2.73 -0.27
N TYR A 21 49.65 -4.00 -0.65
CA TYR A 21 48.63 -4.91 -0.12
C TYR A 21 48.83 -5.18 1.39
N TYR A 22 50.08 -5.34 1.84
CA TYR A 22 50.34 -5.56 3.26
C TYR A 22 50.12 -4.30 4.11
N LEU A 23 50.42 -3.12 3.55
CA LEU A 23 50.16 -1.83 4.20
C LEU A 23 48.66 -1.52 4.32
N THR A 24 47.88 -1.77 3.27
CA THR A 24 46.41 -1.63 3.32
C THR A 24 45.79 -2.62 4.30
N LYS A 25 46.26 -3.88 4.32
CA LYS A 25 45.81 -4.86 5.31
C LYS A 25 46.19 -4.48 6.75
N LYS A 26 47.34 -3.84 6.99
CA LYS A 26 47.75 -3.39 8.33
C LYS A 26 46.95 -2.18 8.82
N ILE A 27 46.50 -1.30 7.93
CA ILE A 27 45.66 -0.14 8.28
C ILE A 27 44.19 -0.54 8.49
N SER A 28 43.69 -1.56 7.77
CA SER A 28 42.34 -2.10 8.01
C SER A 28 42.22 -3.08 9.19
N ASN A 29 43.32 -3.39 9.89
CA ASN A 29 43.35 -4.30 11.03
C ASN A 29 43.58 -3.57 12.37
N ASP A 30 43.24 -2.29 12.46
CA ASP A 30 42.91 -1.70 13.76
C ASP A 30 41.58 -2.33 14.20
N GLU A 31 41.72 -3.41 14.97
CA GLU A 31 40.64 -4.01 15.75
C GLU A 31 39.89 -2.87 16.45
N GLU A 32 38.59 -2.77 16.20
CA GLU A 32 37.67 -2.03 17.04
C GLU A 32 37.90 -2.49 18.47
N THR A 33 38.64 -1.68 19.22
CA THR A 33 38.68 -1.78 20.67
C THR A 33 37.28 -1.41 21.12
N VAL A 34 36.44 -2.44 21.28
CA VAL A 34 35.17 -2.35 22.00
C VAL A 34 35.54 -1.91 23.41
N ILE A 35 35.50 -0.61 23.65
CA ILE A 35 35.58 -0.03 24.98
C ILE A 35 34.30 -0.48 25.68
N SER A 36 34.39 -1.61 26.38
CA SER A 36 33.42 -2.05 27.37
C SER A 36 33.30 -0.94 28.41
N ARG A 37 32.24 -0.12 28.29
CA ARG A 37 31.89 0.88 29.30
C ARG A 37 31.31 0.13 30.49
N ALA A 38 31.90 0.38 31.66
CA ALA A 38 31.51 -0.23 32.92
C ALA A 38 30.00 -0.03 33.21
N LYS A 39 29.29 -1.14 33.37
CA LYS A 39 27.94 -1.16 33.95
C LYS A 39 28.10 -0.90 35.45
N VAL A 40 27.57 0.23 35.93
CA VAL A 40 27.44 0.46 37.37
C VAL A 40 26.39 -0.53 37.88
N VAL A 41 26.86 -1.57 38.58
CA VAL A 41 26.01 -2.50 39.31
C VAL A 41 25.68 -1.86 40.65
N THR A 42 24.46 -1.34 40.79
CA THR A 42 23.92 -1.01 42.11
C THR A 42 23.46 -2.32 42.77
N PRO A 43 24.00 -2.71 43.93
CA PRO A 43 23.54 -3.91 44.61
C PRO A 43 22.14 -3.67 45.16
N LYS A 44 21.14 -4.42 44.66
CA LYS A 44 19.85 -4.56 45.35
C LYS A 44 20.07 -5.53 46.50
N SER A 45 19.88 -5.04 47.73
CA SER A 45 19.72 -5.91 48.90
C SER A 45 18.46 -6.75 48.69
N SER A 46 18.64 -8.04 48.88
CA SER A 46 17.62 -9.09 48.91
C SER A 46 16.52 -8.80 49.93
N GLU A 47 15.29 -8.66 49.46
CA GLU A 47 14.09 -9.15 50.14
C GLU A 47 13.11 -9.58 49.04
N GLU A 48 12.64 -10.82 49.15
CA GLU A 48 11.84 -11.55 48.19
C GLU A 48 10.36 -11.13 48.20
N GLU A 49 9.83 -11.09 46.96
CA GLU A 49 8.44 -11.34 46.54
C GLU A 49 7.31 -10.39 46.96
N THR A 50 6.80 -9.64 45.98
CA THR A 50 5.51 -10.02 45.38
C THR A 50 5.45 -9.52 43.93
N GLU A 51 5.44 -10.44 42.97
CA GLU A 51 5.20 -10.16 41.55
C GLU A 51 3.76 -9.64 41.38
N THR A 52 3.65 -8.34 41.13
CA THR A 52 2.50 -7.74 40.45
C THR A 52 3.01 -7.24 39.11
N ASP A 53 2.33 -7.67 38.06
CA ASP A 53 2.69 -7.52 36.66
C ASP A 53 2.53 -6.05 36.21
N ASP A 54 3.49 -5.21 36.62
CA ASP A 54 3.63 -3.80 36.23
C ASP A 54 4.61 -3.64 35.05
N SER A 55 4.60 -4.61 34.11
CA SER A 55 5.49 -4.62 32.94
C SER A 55 4.98 -3.78 31.75
N TYR A 56 3.84 -3.07 31.89
CA TYR A 56 3.23 -2.27 30.80
C TYR A 56 3.16 -0.74 31.02
N GLN A 57 3.92 -0.17 31.95
CA GLN A 57 3.88 1.29 32.21
C GLN A 57 5.24 2.01 32.22
N ASN A 58 6.36 1.36 31.86
CA ASN A 58 7.69 2.00 31.91
C ASN A 58 8.45 2.12 30.56
N SER A 59 7.79 1.97 29.42
CA SER A 59 8.39 2.27 28.10
C SER A 59 8.21 3.72 27.63
N LEU A 60 7.70 4.62 28.47
CA LEU A 60 7.53 6.06 28.17
C LEU A 60 8.52 6.96 28.95
N GLN A 61 9.79 6.57 29.01
CA GLN A 61 10.87 7.49 29.39
C GLN A 61 11.74 7.82 28.17
N GLY A 62 11.53 9.04 27.68
CA GLY A 62 12.22 9.81 26.64
C GLY A 62 13.41 9.17 25.93
N GLU A 63 13.23 8.89 24.65
CA GLU A 63 14.35 8.99 23.69
C GLU A 63 14.99 10.38 23.88
N GLN A 64 16.21 10.43 24.39
CA GLN A 64 16.98 11.66 24.34
C GLN A 64 17.41 11.89 22.89
N TYR A 65 16.60 12.65 22.15
CA TYR A 65 17.01 13.18 20.87
C TYR A 65 18.31 13.96 21.06
N LYS A 66 19.33 13.60 20.28
CA LYS A 66 20.59 14.32 20.22
C LYS A 66 20.60 15.12 18.92
N THR A 67 21.12 16.34 19.02
CA THR A 67 21.30 17.22 17.87
C THR A 67 22.71 17.76 17.86
N PHE A 68 23.24 17.99 16.65
CA PHE A 68 24.51 18.69 16.42
C PHE A 68 24.30 20.17 16.11
N VAL A 69 23.04 20.59 15.95
CA VAL A 69 22.66 21.98 15.77
C VAL A 69 22.59 22.68 17.12
N ASP A 70 23.27 23.83 17.24
CA ASP A 70 23.23 24.64 18.45
C ASP A 70 21.81 25.19 18.72
N LEU A 71 21.24 24.78 19.85
CA LEU A 71 19.94 25.24 20.33
C LEU A 71 20.07 26.61 21.01
N LEU A 72 19.10 27.50 20.77
CA LEU A 72 19.02 28.76 21.51
C LEU A 72 18.55 28.50 22.95
N PRO A 73 18.88 29.39 23.92
CA PRO A 73 18.49 29.20 25.33
C PRO A 73 16.98 29.08 25.58
N SER A 74 16.15 29.58 24.67
CA SER A 74 14.68 29.51 24.75
C SER A 74 14.09 28.31 24.01
N GLU A 75 14.91 27.44 23.41
CA GLU A 75 14.48 26.32 22.57
C GLU A 75 14.62 24.99 23.31
N THR A 76 13.58 24.17 23.26
CA THR A 76 13.60 22.78 23.70
C THR A 76 13.52 21.87 22.49
N LEU A 77 14.48 20.97 22.33
CA LEU A 77 14.49 19.99 21.25
C LEU A 77 13.34 18.99 21.43
N ILE A 78 12.60 18.76 20.34
CA ILE A 78 11.49 17.82 20.30
C ILE A 78 11.87 16.58 19.51
N SER A 79 12.55 16.76 18.37
CA SER A 79 13.05 15.68 17.52
C SER A 79 14.13 16.21 16.56
N SER A 80 14.94 15.31 16.02
CA SER A 80 15.95 15.58 14.99
C SER A 80 15.82 14.57 13.84
N LEU A 81 16.17 15.02 12.63
CA LEU A 81 16.19 14.22 11.40
C LEU A 81 17.47 14.54 10.64
N THR A 82 18.24 13.52 10.29
CA THR A 82 19.39 13.63 9.41
C THR A 82 18.97 13.36 7.98
N ILE A 83 19.21 14.32 7.08
CA ILE A 83 18.90 14.24 5.64
C ILE A 83 19.88 15.13 4.87
N ASP A 84 20.23 14.76 3.64
CA ASP A 84 20.97 15.64 2.73
C ASP A 84 19.97 16.58 2.02
N LEU A 85 19.94 17.86 2.42
CA LEU A 85 18.96 18.84 1.96
C LEU A 85 19.42 19.63 0.74
N ASN A 86 20.73 19.72 0.52
CA ASN A 86 21.33 20.50 -0.55
C ASN A 86 21.98 19.64 -1.64
N ASP A 87 21.93 18.31 -1.52
CA ASP A 87 22.47 17.32 -2.44
C ASP A 87 24.00 17.45 -2.58
N ASP A 88 24.69 17.76 -1.47
CA ASP A 88 26.15 17.87 -1.42
C ASP A 88 26.86 16.61 -0.92
N GLY A 89 26.08 15.59 -0.54
CA GLY A 89 26.55 14.30 -0.03
C GLY A 89 26.96 14.32 1.44
N TYR A 90 26.81 15.45 2.14
CA TYR A 90 26.96 15.53 3.59
C TYR A 90 25.61 15.39 4.30
N ASP A 91 25.69 14.91 5.54
CA ASP A 91 24.51 14.77 6.39
C ASP A 91 24.14 16.15 6.98
N ASP A 92 23.06 16.75 6.47
CA ASP A 92 22.43 17.92 7.10
C ASP A 92 21.49 17.48 8.23
N GLU A 93 21.03 18.45 9.04
CA GLU A 93 20.13 18.17 10.15
C GLU A 93 18.90 19.09 10.14
N VAL A 94 17.73 18.49 10.30
CA VAL A 94 16.46 19.19 10.53
C VAL A 94 15.99 18.92 11.93
N ILE A 95 15.86 19.98 12.73
CA ILE A 95 15.39 19.89 14.11
C ILE A 95 13.98 20.46 14.22
N ALA A 96 13.15 19.84 15.06
CA ALA A 96 11.92 20.44 15.55
C ALA A 96 12.14 20.90 16.98
N VAL A 97 11.84 22.16 17.25
CA VAL A 97 11.98 22.77 18.58
C VAL A 97 10.67 23.38 19.04
N ARG A 98 10.54 23.55 20.36
CA ARG A 98 9.49 24.37 20.97
C ARG A 98 10.13 25.51 21.73
N ARG A 99 9.59 26.72 21.60
CA ARG A 99 10.08 27.88 22.35
C ARG A 99 9.31 28.10 23.63
N THR A 100 9.94 28.73 24.62
CA THR A 100 9.27 29.09 25.89
C THR A 100 8.13 30.09 25.71
N ASP A 101 8.17 30.91 24.65
CA ASP A 101 7.18 31.96 24.34
C ASP A 101 6.03 31.50 23.42
N SER A 102 6.10 30.28 22.88
CA SER A 102 5.12 29.77 21.91
C SER A 102 4.80 28.29 22.16
N PRO A 103 3.50 27.90 22.19
CA PRO A 103 3.13 26.49 22.28
C PRO A 103 3.38 25.72 20.97
N TYR A 104 3.64 26.43 19.87
CA TYR A 104 3.79 25.84 18.55
C TYR A 104 5.21 25.35 18.29
N PHE A 105 5.33 24.29 17.49
CA PHE A 105 6.63 23.82 17.03
C PHE A 105 7.20 24.73 15.94
N ILE A 106 8.53 24.79 15.89
CA ILE A 106 9.28 25.44 14.83
C ILE A 106 10.22 24.39 14.25
N ILE A 107 10.19 24.23 12.92
CA ILE A 107 11.14 23.36 12.22
C ILE A 107 12.30 24.23 11.74
N ILE A 108 13.52 23.81 12.04
CA ILE A 108 14.75 24.52 11.71
C ILE A 108 15.63 23.56 10.92
N PRO A 109 15.71 23.74 9.59
CA PRO A 109 16.72 23.08 8.78
C PRO A 109 18.10 23.70 9.06
N ALA A 110 19.15 22.90 9.08
CA ALA A 110 20.51 23.36 9.25
C ALA A 110 21.45 22.56 8.34
N LEU A 111 22.19 23.27 7.49
CA LEU A 111 23.13 22.64 6.55
C LEU A 111 24.50 22.47 7.19
N TYR A 112 25.18 21.36 6.94
CA TYR A 112 26.53 21.14 7.40
C TYR A 112 27.53 21.94 6.57
N ASN A 113 28.21 22.92 7.19
CA ASN A 113 29.23 23.71 6.52
C ASN A 113 30.61 23.06 6.75
N THR A 114 31.18 22.50 5.69
CA THR A 114 32.49 21.84 5.72
C THR A 114 33.66 22.77 6.01
N GLU A 115 33.58 24.05 5.63
CA GLU A 115 34.63 25.04 5.90
C GLU A 115 34.67 25.43 7.39
N LEU A 116 33.51 25.51 8.02
CA LEU A 116 33.36 25.88 9.43
C LEU A 116 33.31 24.67 10.37
N ALA A 117 33.19 23.46 9.83
CA ALA A 117 32.94 22.22 10.56
C ALA A 117 31.77 22.34 11.55
N ALA A 118 30.71 23.04 11.14
CA ALA A 118 29.58 23.38 11.99
C ALA A 118 28.27 23.43 11.18
N TYR A 119 27.15 23.18 11.85
CA TYR A 119 25.82 23.29 11.26
C TYR A 119 25.37 24.76 11.20
N GLN A 120 25.02 25.21 10.00
CA GLN A 120 24.48 26.55 9.76
C GLN A 120 22.96 26.48 9.65
N ARG A 121 22.26 27.08 10.62
CA ARG A 121 20.80 27.20 10.62
C ARG A 121 20.30 27.99 9.41
N LEU A 122 19.30 27.45 8.72
CA LEU A 122 18.53 28.12 7.68
C LEU A 122 17.34 28.89 8.28
N SER A 123 16.52 29.48 7.40
CA SER A 123 15.29 30.16 7.79
C SER A 123 14.34 29.21 8.52
N GLU A 124 13.78 29.70 9.62
CA GLU A 124 12.87 28.95 10.47
C GLU A 124 11.50 28.77 9.81
N ILE A 125 10.90 27.59 9.98
CA ILE A 125 9.57 27.26 9.48
C ILE A 125 8.62 27.25 10.67
N PRO A 126 7.84 28.33 10.90
CA PRO A 126 6.86 28.35 11.96
C PRO A 126 5.71 27.40 11.63
N THR A 127 5.34 26.53 12.57
CA THR A 127 4.15 25.67 12.43
C THR A 127 3.02 26.18 13.31
N ARG A 128 1.81 25.63 13.14
CA ARG A 128 0.66 25.85 14.02
C ARG A 128 0.28 24.60 14.81
N MET A 129 1.20 23.64 14.90
CA MET A 129 1.00 22.36 15.58
C MET A 129 1.52 22.44 17.01
N THR A 130 0.74 21.94 17.96
CA THR A 130 1.11 21.93 19.40
C THR A 130 1.38 20.52 19.93
N ARG A 131 0.89 19.47 19.26
CA ARG A 131 0.97 18.07 19.69
C ARG A 131 2.08 17.34 18.94
N THR A 132 3.07 16.81 19.66
CA THR A 132 4.23 16.13 19.03
C THR A 132 3.80 14.93 18.17
N ARG A 133 2.75 14.21 18.57
CA ARG A 133 2.25 13.03 17.83
C ARG A 133 1.67 13.36 16.46
N THR A 134 1.22 14.60 16.24
CA THR A 134 0.61 14.98 14.97
C THR A 134 1.61 15.61 14.01
N LEU A 135 2.80 16.00 14.46
CA LEU A 135 3.84 16.58 13.63
C LEU A 135 4.76 15.48 13.07
N SER A 136 4.89 15.43 11.75
CA SER A 136 5.83 14.56 11.05
C SER A 136 6.60 15.38 10.01
N TYR A 137 7.89 15.12 9.85
CA TYR A 137 8.70 15.72 8.80
C TYR A 137 9.72 14.71 8.28
N SER A 138 10.03 14.79 6.99
CA SER A 138 10.88 13.84 6.27
C SER A 138 11.57 14.50 5.08
N GLY A 139 12.66 13.91 4.62
CA GLY A 139 13.30 14.23 3.35
C GLY A 139 12.91 13.21 2.29
N MET A 140 12.51 13.65 1.10
CA MET A 140 12.32 12.76 -0.05
C MET A 140 12.47 13.54 -1.37
N ASP A 141 12.98 12.89 -2.42
CA ASP A 141 12.80 13.44 -3.77
C ASP A 141 11.35 13.24 -4.20
N ILE A 142 10.55 14.29 -4.05
CA ILE A 142 9.15 14.31 -4.48
C ILE A 142 9.00 14.74 -5.95
N THR A 143 9.97 15.48 -6.49
CA THR A 143 9.89 16.09 -7.82
C THR A 143 10.40 15.19 -8.95
N GLY A 144 11.14 14.13 -8.61
CA GLY A 144 11.80 13.25 -9.57
C GLY A 144 13.05 13.88 -10.17
N GLU A 145 13.59 14.94 -9.55
CA GLU A 145 14.74 15.68 -10.04
C GLU A 145 16.06 15.32 -9.34
N HIS A 146 16.08 14.22 -8.57
CA HIS A 146 17.19 13.82 -7.69
C HIS A 146 17.50 14.87 -6.62
N LYS A 147 16.48 15.61 -6.18
CA LYS A 147 16.63 16.64 -5.15
C LYS A 147 15.77 16.30 -3.95
N THR A 148 16.37 16.23 -2.78
CA THR A 148 15.64 16.04 -1.53
C THR A 148 14.80 17.27 -1.22
N ALA A 149 13.50 17.06 -1.08
CA ALA A 149 12.58 18.04 -0.52
C ALA A 149 12.35 17.76 0.96
N LEU A 150 12.33 18.83 1.76
CA LEU A 150 11.80 18.77 3.12
C LEU A 150 10.28 18.82 3.05
N VAL A 151 9.64 17.74 3.46
CA VAL A 151 8.18 17.66 3.63
C VAL A 151 7.89 17.67 5.11
N TYR A 152 7.01 18.57 5.56
CA TYR A 152 6.38 18.43 6.87
C TYR A 152 4.87 18.31 6.71
N GLN A 153 4.27 17.52 7.59
CA GLN A 153 2.84 17.32 7.65
C GLN A 153 2.35 17.18 9.08
N GLY A 154 1.06 17.44 9.27
CA GLY A 154 0.41 17.16 10.54
C GLY A 154 -0.97 17.75 10.67
N VAL A 155 -1.47 17.76 11.89
CA VAL A 155 -2.81 18.25 12.22
C VAL A 155 -2.72 19.45 13.15
N GLU A 156 -3.34 20.56 12.74
CA GLU A 156 -3.46 21.79 13.53
C GLU A 156 -4.46 21.64 14.68
N ASP A 157 -4.49 22.62 15.60
CA ASP A 157 -5.39 22.58 16.76
C ASP A 157 -6.88 22.60 16.39
N ASP A 158 -7.23 23.14 15.23
CA ASP A 158 -8.58 23.18 14.68
C ASP A 158 -9.00 21.88 13.95
N GLY A 159 -8.08 20.90 13.87
CA GLY A 159 -8.30 19.61 13.23
C GLY A 159 -8.00 19.59 11.72
N ASN A 160 -7.55 20.71 11.14
CA ASN A 160 -7.15 20.73 9.73
C ASN A 160 -5.80 20.00 9.54
N TYR A 161 -5.72 19.19 8.49
CA TYR A 161 -4.47 18.63 8.01
C TYR A 161 -3.70 19.69 7.23
N VAL A 162 -2.40 19.75 7.46
CA VAL A 162 -1.47 20.64 6.77
C VAL A 162 -0.30 19.83 6.25
N MET A 163 0.12 20.14 5.03
CA MET A 163 1.37 19.64 4.44
C MET A 163 2.06 20.79 3.73
N GLN A 164 3.35 20.98 4.01
CA GLN A 164 4.17 21.91 3.25
C GLN A 164 5.44 21.23 2.79
N ILE A 165 5.92 21.69 1.64
CA ILE A 165 7.05 21.10 0.93
C ILE A 165 8.02 22.20 0.57
N PHE A 166 9.29 21.96 0.85
CA PHE A 166 10.36 22.93 0.65
C PHE A 166 11.54 22.32 -0.11
N HIS A 167 12.14 23.12 -0.97
CA HIS A 167 13.45 22.85 -1.57
C HIS A 167 14.47 23.83 -1.02
N THR A 168 15.72 23.37 -0.94
CA THR A 168 16.86 24.26 -0.77
C THR A 168 17.25 24.84 -2.12
N ASP A 169 17.34 26.17 -2.22
CA ASP A 169 17.88 26.88 -3.37
C ASP A 169 19.08 27.74 -2.91
N PHE A 170 19.86 28.24 -3.86
CA PHE A 170 21.07 29.01 -3.58
C PHE A 170 21.04 30.36 -4.29
N GLU A 171 21.06 31.44 -3.53
CA GLU A 171 21.20 32.80 -4.06
C GLU A 171 22.53 33.39 -3.60
N ARG A 172 23.40 33.70 -4.58
CA ARG A 172 24.72 34.31 -4.33
C ARG A 172 25.57 33.53 -3.31
N GLY A 173 25.43 32.20 -3.29
CA GLY A 173 26.17 31.31 -2.39
C GLY A 173 25.52 31.11 -1.01
N ASN A 174 24.40 31.77 -0.72
CA ASN A 174 23.63 31.53 0.50
C ASN A 174 22.49 30.54 0.21
N ALA A 175 22.39 29.50 1.03
CA ALA A 175 21.27 28.58 0.98
C ALA A 175 19.99 29.25 1.50
N LEU A 176 18.88 29.04 0.80
CA LEU A 176 17.57 29.54 1.18
C LEU A 176 16.54 28.43 1.04
N LEU A 177 15.55 28.46 1.91
CA LEU A 177 14.46 27.51 1.89
C LEU A 177 13.31 28.09 1.06
N VAL A 178 13.00 27.45 -0.07
CA VAL A 178 11.92 27.87 -0.97
C VAL A 178 10.74 26.93 -0.79
N LYS A 179 9.59 27.48 -0.41
CA LYS A 179 8.34 26.72 -0.29
C LYS A 179 7.81 26.41 -1.69
N ILE A 180 7.71 25.13 -2.01
CA ILE A 180 7.26 24.62 -3.31
C ILE A 180 5.86 23.99 -3.28
N GLY A 181 5.34 23.69 -2.09
CA GLY A 181 3.99 23.20 -1.87
C GLY A 181 3.44 23.70 -0.53
N ASP A 182 2.17 24.10 -0.51
CA ASP A 182 1.46 24.58 0.68
C ASP A 182 0.00 24.13 0.62
N PHE A 183 -0.33 23.14 1.44
CA PHE A 183 -1.61 22.45 1.40
C PHE A 183 -2.26 22.47 2.78
N THR A 184 -3.55 22.78 2.82
CA THR A 184 -4.36 22.75 4.04
C THR A 184 -5.73 22.20 3.70
N SER A 185 -6.26 21.34 4.57
CA SER A 185 -7.57 20.74 4.37
C SER A 185 -8.27 20.37 5.67
N ASP A 186 -9.61 20.39 5.64
CA ASP A 186 -10.46 19.81 6.70
C ASP A 186 -10.63 18.28 6.58
N GLY A 187 -10.07 17.69 5.52
CA GLY A 187 -9.86 16.25 5.35
C GLY A 187 -8.36 15.92 5.24
N THR A 188 -8.02 14.79 4.63
CA THR A 188 -6.63 14.28 4.59
C THR A 188 -5.81 14.84 3.44
N ILE A 189 -4.48 14.88 3.61
CA ILE A 189 -3.50 15.22 2.57
C ILE A 189 -2.46 14.09 2.51
N PHE A 190 -2.10 13.61 1.33
CA PHE A 190 -1.03 12.62 1.18
C PHE A 190 -0.29 12.74 -0.16
N ILE A 191 0.91 12.16 -0.18
CA ILE A 191 1.77 12.07 -1.36
C ILE A 191 1.59 10.69 -1.99
N GLN A 192 1.17 10.64 -3.26
CA GLN A 192 1.08 9.40 -4.03
C GLN A 192 2.44 9.12 -4.70
N GLN A 193 3.14 8.11 -4.18
CA GLN A 193 4.42 7.66 -4.72
C GLN A 193 4.19 6.66 -5.85
N THR A 194 4.69 6.99 -7.05
CA THR A 194 4.72 6.06 -8.20
C THR A 194 6.09 5.39 -8.29
N GLU A 195 6.15 4.22 -8.93
CA GLU A 195 7.44 3.57 -9.17
C GLU A 195 8.25 4.35 -10.21
N ARG A 196 9.53 4.60 -9.90
CA ARG A 196 10.44 5.26 -10.82
C ARG A 196 11.19 4.23 -11.63
N SER A 197 11.54 4.59 -12.87
CA SER A 197 12.25 3.69 -13.79
C SER A 197 13.67 3.37 -13.33
N ASP A 198 14.23 2.23 -13.74
CA ASP A 198 15.65 1.90 -13.52
C ASP A 198 16.63 2.99 -14.00
N SER A 199 16.27 3.70 -15.09
CA SER A 199 17.08 4.82 -15.60
C SER A 199 17.14 6.00 -14.63
N TYR A 200 16.09 6.20 -13.83
CA TYR A 200 16.10 7.18 -12.75
C TYR A 200 16.99 6.71 -11.61
N GLU A 201 16.85 5.47 -11.14
CA GLU A 201 17.67 4.92 -10.04
C GLU A 201 19.17 4.94 -10.36
N LEU A 202 19.54 4.77 -11.64
CA LEU A 202 20.91 4.89 -12.13
C LEU A 202 21.36 6.34 -12.38
N SER A 203 20.56 7.34 -12.00
CA SER A 203 20.80 8.77 -12.23
C SER A 203 21.00 9.15 -13.70
N LEU A 204 20.44 8.37 -14.64
CA LEU A 204 20.56 8.59 -16.08
C LEU A 204 19.42 9.46 -16.63
N SER A 205 18.28 9.51 -15.93
CA SER A 205 17.13 10.33 -16.30
C SER A 205 16.43 10.93 -15.07
N LYS A 206 15.63 11.96 -15.31
CA LYS A 206 14.62 12.43 -14.34
C LYS A 206 13.50 11.38 -14.20
N GLY A 207 12.88 11.35 -13.04
CA GLY A 207 11.77 10.48 -12.69
C GLY A 207 10.43 11.19 -12.84
N GLU A 208 9.35 10.44 -12.70
CA GLU A 208 8.03 11.05 -12.53
C GLU A 208 7.94 11.74 -11.16
N SER A 209 7.35 12.94 -11.14
CA SER A 209 7.04 13.64 -9.90
C SER A 209 5.87 12.98 -9.19
N TYR A 210 5.94 12.87 -7.87
CA TYR A 210 4.82 12.35 -7.08
C TYR A 210 3.68 13.38 -7.04
N SER A 211 2.45 12.89 -7.00
CA SER A 211 1.27 13.76 -6.94
C SER A 211 0.86 13.97 -5.48
N VAL A 212 0.47 15.20 -5.13
CA VAL A 212 -0.09 15.50 -3.80
C VAL A 212 -1.61 15.52 -3.92
N TRP A 213 -2.27 14.67 -3.15
CA TRP A 213 -3.73 14.60 -3.09
C TRP A 213 -4.25 15.29 -1.84
N VAL A 214 -5.21 16.18 -2.04
CA VAL A 214 -5.87 16.96 -0.99
C VAL A 214 -7.36 16.64 -1.01
N TYR A 215 -7.89 16.13 0.11
CA TYR A 215 -9.29 15.77 0.29
C TYR A 215 -9.95 16.80 1.18
N ARG A 216 -10.95 17.51 0.68
CA ARG A 216 -11.71 18.50 1.45
C ARG A 216 -13.21 18.29 1.37
N SER A 217 -13.92 18.79 2.36
CA SER A 217 -15.39 18.81 2.36
C SER A 217 -15.92 19.85 1.37
N ASP A 218 -16.94 19.50 0.57
CA ASP A 218 -17.64 20.46 -0.30
C ASP A 218 -18.56 21.34 0.57
N LYS A 219 -18.09 22.53 0.92
CA LYS A 219 -18.84 23.48 1.77
C LYS A 219 -20.03 24.12 1.05
N ASP A 220 -20.10 24.01 -0.28
CA ASP A 220 -21.18 24.54 -1.10
C ASP A 220 -22.31 23.51 -1.32
N ASP A 221 -22.13 22.25 -0.89
CA ASP A 221 -23.16 21.23 -0.95
C ASP A 221 -24.18 21.40 0.19
N THR A 222 -25.36 21.92 -0.15
CA THR A 222 -26.50 22.12 0.76
C THR A 222 -27.43 20.92 0.82
N SER A 223 -27.09 19.80 0.17
CA SER A 223 -27.95 18.62 0.14
C SER A 223 -28.03 17.93 1.51
N LYS A 224 -29.24 17.48 1.89
CA LYS A 224 -29.51 16.82 3.19
C LYS A 224 -28.88 15.42 3.33
N ASN A 225 -28.20 14.94 2.29
CA ASN A 225 -27.53 13.64 2.26
C ASN A 225 -26.02 13.88 2.30
N GLY A 226 -25.44 13.86 3.51
CA GLY A 226 -24.00 13.73 3.78
C GLY A 226 -23.05 14.34 2.74
N GLY A 227 -22.61 15.58 3.00
CA GLY A 227 -21.90 16.44 2.06
C GLY A 227 -20.84 15.77 1.17
N ALA A 228 -20.90 16.13 -0.12
CA ALA A 228 -19.93 15.75 -1.13
C ALA A 228 -18.49 16.07 -0.70
N GLN A 229 -17.53 15.27 -1.17
CA GLN A 229 -16.11 15.52 -0.98
C GLN A 229 -15.47 15.98 -2.30
N ILE A 230 -14.49 16.86 -2.19
CA ILE A 230 -13.68 17.34 -3.30
C ILE A 230 -12.28 16.75 -3.13
N GLN A 231 -11.82 16.06 -4.16
CA GLN A 231 -10.44 15.58 -4.27
C GLN A 231 -9.69 16.48 -5.23
N GLU A 232 -8.56 17.01 -4.80
CA GLU A 232 -7.68 17.85 -5.61
C GLU A 232 -6.33 17.17 -5.78
N GLU A 233 -5.91 17.01 -7.03
CA GLU A 233 -4.59 16.50 -7.41
C GLU A 233 -3.69 17.68 -7.74
N TYR A 234 -2.56 17.79 -7.05
CA TYR A 234 -1.51 18.76 -7.33
C TYR A 234 -0.31 18.06 -7.93
N LYS A 235 0.22 18.61 -9.02
CA LYS A 235 1.40 18.09 -9.71
C LYS A 235 2.51 19.13 -9.76
N TRP A 236 3.74 18.64 -9.74
CA TRP A 236 4.93 19.46 -9.90
C TRP A 236 4.96 20.11 -11.29
N ASN A 237 5.13 21.43 -11.33
CA ASN A 237 5.39 22.17 -12.57
C ASN A 237 6.86 22.64 -12.59
N PRO A 238 7.74 22.04 -13.42
CA PRO A 238 9.15 22.42 -13.49
C PRO A 238 9.39 23.86 -13.94
N SER A 239 8.44 24.47 -14.67
CA SER A 239 8.59 25.82 -15.20
C SER A 239 8.34 26.88 -14.12
N THR A 240 7.34 26.66 -13.27
CA THR A 240 7.01 27.57 -12.16
C THR A 240 7.71 27.18 -10.87
N ARG A 241 8.32 25.99 -10.82
CA ARG A 241 8.96 25.38 -9.63
C ARG A 241 8.02 25.28 -8.43
N MET A 242 6.74 25.02 -8.70
CA MET A 242 5.69 24.91 -7.70
C MET A 242 4.78 23.71 -7.99
N TYR A 243 4.14 23.19 -6.95
CA TYR A 243 2.99 22.30 -7.10
C TYR A 243 1.75 23.10 -7.49
N GLU A 244 1.12 22.69 -8.60
CA GLU A 244 -0.06 23.36 -9.16
C GLU A 244 -1.23 22.39 -9.25
N LEU A 245 -2.44 22.93 -9.09
CA LEU A 245 -3.67 22.16 -9.19
C LEU A 245 -3.83 21.61 -10.61
N SER A 246 -3.76 20.29 -10.75
CA SER A 246 -3.87 19.59 -12.03
C SER A 246 -5.27 19.06 -12.27
N LYS A 247 -5.96 18.58 -11.23
CA LYS A 247 -7.26 17.91 -11.36
C LYS A 247 -8.13 18.14 -10.12
N VAL A 248 -9.43 18.29 -10.35
CA VAL A 248 -10.44 18.32 -9.29
C VAL A 248 -11.49 17.26 -9.58
N VAL A 249 -11.77 16.38 -8.63
CA VAL A 249 -12.80 15.35 -8.73
C VAL A 249 -13.79 15.56 -7.59
N LYS A 250 -15.06 15.83 -7.93
CA LYS A 250 -16.14 15.77 -6.96
C LYS A 250 -16.55 14.32 -6.77
N VAL A 251 -16.38 13.81 -5.56
CA VAL A 251 -16.74 12.44 -5.21
C VAL A 251 -17.95 12.51 -4.29
N ASN A 252 -19.08 12.02 -4.80
CA ASN A 252 -20.24 11.68 -4.00
C ASN A 252 -19.97 10.33 -3.31
N ALA A 253 -19.06 10.29 -2.32
CA ALA A 253 -18.82 9.07 -1.56
C ALA A 253 -18.51 9.36 -0.08
N ASN A 254 -19.36 8.75 0.75
CA ASN A 254 -19.26 8.47 2.18
C ASN A 254 -18.02 9.02 2.93
N ARG A 255 -18.26 9.91 3.91
CA ARG A 255 -17.36 10.34 5.01
C ARG A 255 -16.51 9.23 5.67
N LEU A 256 -16.84 7.96 5.44
CA LEU A 256 -16.17 6.79 5.98
C LEU A 256 -14.74 6.64 5.45
N ALA A 257 -14.49 6.80 4.14
CA ALA A 257 -13.16 6.56 3.56
C ALA A 257 -12.10 7.57 4.06
N ALA A 258 -12.45 8.87 4.13
CA ALA A 258 -11.56 9.90 4.65
C ALA A 258 -11.32 9.76 6.16
N LYS A 259 -12.34 9.34 6.92
CA LYS A 259 -12.20 9.05 8.36
C LYS A 259 -11.29 7.85 8.60
N GLU A 260 -11.40 6.81 7.78
CA GLU A 260 -10.51 5.64 7.85
C GLU A 260 -9.06 6.01 7.50
N LEU A 261 -8.82 6.78 6.42
CA LEU A 261 -7.48 7.31 6.10
C LEU A 261 -6.87 8.15 7.24
N SER A 262 -7.67 9.06 7.80
CA SER A 262 -7.30 9.89 8.94
C SER A 262 -6.91 9.04 10.17
N ARG A 263 -7.64 7.95 10.44
CA ARG A 263 -7.33 7.02 11.54
C ARG A 263 -6.02 6.25 11.28
N ILE A 264 -5.81 5.78 10.06
CA ILE A 264 -4.59 5.04 9.67
C ILE A 264 -3.34 5.91 9.85
N GLN A 265 -3.46 7.21 9.63
CA GLN A 265 -2.35 8.17 9.66
C GLN A 265 -2.18 8.89 11.02
N ASP A 266 -2.81 8.41 12.09
CA ASP A 266 -2.66 9.01 13.42
C ASP A 266 -1.27 8.78 14.06
N GLY A 267 -0.41 8.04 13.36
CA GLY A 267 0.99 7.84 13.69
C GLY A 267 1.23 6.73 14.72
N THR A 268 0.22 5.93 15.05
CA THR A 268 0.36 4.81 16.00
C THR A 268 0.52 3.46 15.30
N VAL A 269 1.20 2.53 15.97
CA VAL A 269 1.41 1.17 15.46
C VAL A 269 0.09 0.43 15.38
N GLU A 270 -0.74 0.61 16.40
CA GLU A 270 -2.00 -0.10 16.59
C GLU A 270 -2.97 0.21 15.46
N THR A 271 -3.18 1.47 15.10
CA THR A 271 -4.11 1.85 14.03
C THR A 271 -3.67 1.39 12.66
N PHE A 272 -2.38 1.47 12.36
CA PHE A 272 -1.85 1.02 11.08
C PHE A 272 -1.83 -0.51 11.00
N ALA A 273 -1.53 -1.21 12.10
CA ALA A 273 -1.59 -2.67 12.15
C ALA A 273 -3.03 -3.19 12.04
N ASP A 274 -4.00 -2.54 12.69
CA ASP A 274 -5.44 -2.82 12.53
C ASP A 274 -5.90 -2.61 11.09
N PHE A 275 -5.36 -1.60 10.41
CA PHE A 275 -5.59 -1.37 9.00
C PHE A 275 -4.98 -2.44 8.11
N LEU A 276 -3.75 -2.87 8.37
CA LEU A 276 -3.12 -3.97 7.63
C LEU A 276 -3.86 -5.29 7.86
N ASN A 277 -4.45 -5.49 9.04
CA ASN A 277 -5.12 -6.72 9.41
C ASN A 277 -6.16 -7.14 8.37
N GLY A 278 -6.02 -8.36 7.85
CA GLY A 278 -6.86 -8.89 6.78
C GLY A 278 -6.08 -9.39 5.55
N LEU A 279 -6.84 -9.83 4.55
CA LEU A 279 -6.30 -10.44 3.33
C LEU A 279 -6.04 -9.39 2.26
N TRP A 280 -4.88 -9.47 1.62
CA TRP A 280 -4.44 -8.60 0.54
C TRP A 280 -4.04 -9.44 -0.65
N TYR A 281 -4.32 -8.98 -1.86
CA TYR A 281 -3.89 -9.65 -3.09
C TYR A 281 -3.03 -8.72 -3.93
N LYS A 282 -1.99 -9.28 -4.54
CA LYS A 282 -1.07 -8.52 -5.39
C LYS A 282 -1.75 -8.14 -6.70
N THR A 283 -1.73 -6.85 -7.05
CA THR A 283 -2.30 -6.31 -8.30
C THR A 283 -1.27 -6.25 -9.44
N THR A 284 0.02 -6.21 -9.12
CA THR A 284 1.13 -6.17 -10.09
C THR A 284 1.73 -7.56 -10.30
N ASN A 285 0.96 -8.50 -10.85
CA ASN A 285 1.48 -9.81 -11.24
C ASN A 285 1.98 -9.77 -12.69
N THR A 286 3.22 -10.16 -12.92
CA THR A 286 3.80 -10.35 -14.26
C THR A 286 3.52 -11.75 -14.81
N ASP A 287 3.09 -12.67 -13.95
CA ASP A 287 2.66 -14.02 -14.26
C ASP A 287 1.16 -14.21 -13.99
N SER A 288 0.62 -15.35 -14.42
CA SER A 288 -0.79 -15.72 -14.19
C SER A 288 -1.09 -16.17 -12.75
N GLU A 289 -0.11 -16.07 -11.84
CA GLU A 289 -0.22 -16.56 -10.47
C GLU A 289 -0.62 -15.43 -9.51
N ILE A 290 -1.72 -15.63 -8.79
CA ILE A 290 -2.18 -14.66 -7.81
C ILE A 290 -1.45 -14.92 -6.48
N ARG A 291 -0.93 -13.85 -5.92
CA ARG A 291 -0.25 -13.84 -4.63
C ARG A 291 -1.11 -13.15 -3.59
N TYR A 292 -1.27 -13.78 -2.44
CA TYR A 292 -1.98 -13.22 -1.31
C TYR A 292 -1.06 -13.04 -0.11
N ILE A 293 -1.28 -11.96 0.63
CA ILE A 293 -0.65 -11.74 1.93
C ILE A 293 -1.78 -11.51 2.92
N TYR A 294 -1.80 -12.30 3.99
CA TYR A 294 -2.70 -12.11 5.11
C TYR A 294 -1.91 -11.59 6.30
N PHE A 295 -2.29 -10.42 6.80
CA PHE A 295 -1.75 -9.90 8.05
C PHE A 295 -2.71 -10.27 9.16
N ASP A 296 -2.20 -11.00 10.16
CA ASP A 296 -2.91 -11.35 11.38
C ASP A 296 -2.22 -10.64 12.55
N TYR A 297 -2.59 -9.38 12.78
CA TYR A 297 -1.97 -8.61 13.86
C TYR A 297 -2.27 -9.17 15.26
N PRO A 298 -3.50 -9.63 15.58
CA PRO A 298 -3.80 -10.25 16.87
C PRO A 298 -2.90 -11.46 17.19
N ASN A 299 -2.65 -12.33 16.22
CA ASN A 299 -1.75 -13.48 16.40
C ASN A 299 -0.28 -13.15 16.11
N LYS A 300 0.03 -11.93 15.67
CA LYS A 300 1.36 -11.48 15.24
C LYS A 300 1.93 -12.38 14.14
N GLU A 301 1.14 -12.67 13.11
CA GLU A 301 1.55 -13.49 11.98
C GLU A 301 1.35 -12.77 10.65
N ILE A 302 2.21 -13.09 9.68
CA ILE A 302 2.08 -12.71 8.28
C ILE A 302 2.13 -13.98 7.44
N ILE A 303 1.08 -14.25 6.68
CA ILE A 303 0.92 -15.47 5.90
C ILE A 303 0.97 -15.13 4.41
N LEU A 304 1.93 -15.71 3.71
CA LEU A 304 2.15 -15.51 2.28
C LEU A 304 1.62 -16.75 1.57
N VAL A 305 0.67 -16.56 0.65
CA VAL A 305 0.01 -17.65 -0.08
C VAL A 305 0.18 -17.48 -1.57
N ARG A 306 0.68 -18.53 -2.22
CA ARG A 306 0.82 -18.61 -3.68
C ARG A 306 0.47 -20.03 -4.12
N ASN A 307 -0.54 -20.16 -4.98
CA ASN A 307 -1.10 -21.45 -5.41
C ASN A 307 -1.40 -22.36 -4.20
N GLU A 308 -0.66 -23.47 -4.07
CA GLU A 308 -0.78 -24.45 -2.97
C GLU A 308 0.29 -24.25 -1.88
N SER A 309 1.21 -23.30 -2.06
CA SER A 309 2.27 -23.01 -1.10
C SER A 309 1.87 -21.90 -0.13
N GLN A 310 2.15 -22.13 1.16
CA GLN A 310 1.94 -21.18 2.24
C GLN A 310 3.22 -21.04 3.06
N GLU A 311 3.61 -19.79 3.33
CA GLU A 311 4.70 -19.45 4.23
C GLU A 311 4.14 -18.61 5.39
N VAL A 312 4.50 -18.95 6.62
CA VAL A 312 4.06 -18.24 7.83
C VAL A 312 5.27 -17.58 8.50
N TYR A 313 5.11 -16.31 8.82
CA TYR A 313 6.12 -15.47 9.45
C TYR A 313 5.57 -14.86 10.73
N GLU A 314 6.31 -14.98 11.82
CA GLU A 314 6.03 -14.31 13.08
C GLU A 314 6.49 -12.85 13.02
N TRP A 315 5.61 -11.96 13.44
CA TRP A 315 5.81 -10.52 13.53
C TRP A 315 6.59 -10.20 14.81
N ASN A 316 7.84 -9.75 14.65
CA ASN A 316 8.74 -9.51 15.76
C ASN A 316 8.77 -8.02 16.18
N GLU A 317 9.21 -7.15 15.28
CA GLU A 317 9.35 -5.70 15.55
C GLU A 317 8.62 -4.88 14.49
N ASN A 318 8.15 -3.69 14.86
CA ASN A 318 7.57 -2.72 13.95
C ASN A 318 8.13 -1.31 14.17
N LYS A 319 8.15 -0.52 13.10
CA LYS A 319 8.48 0.90 13.14
C LYS A 319 7.59 1.66 12.18
N ILE A 320 6.88 2.67 12.68
CA ILE A 320 6.05 3.53 11.86
C ILE A 320 6.92 4.38 10.93
N ARG A 321 6.43 4.56 9.69
CA ARG A 321 6.98 5.45 8.68
C ARG A 321 5.93 6.47 8.25
N HIS A 322 6.38 7.51 7.57
CA HIS A 322 5.59 8.67 7.14
C HIS A 322 4.24 8.33 6.46
N ASN A 323 4.21 7.26 5.67
CA ASN A 323 3.00 6.76 5.00
C ASN A 323 2.87 5.24 5.14
N GLY A 324 3.42 4.64 6.19
CA GLY A 324 3.65 3.20 6.17
C GLY A 324 4.10 2.59 7.48
N MET A 325 4.44 1.31 7.41
CA MET A 325 5.03 0.58 8.52
C MET A 325 6.13 -0.34 8.00
N TYR A 326 7.22 -0.36 8.74
CA TYR A 326 8.29 -1.32 8.59
C TYR A 326 8.10 -2.45 9.60
N ILE A 327 8.14 -3.70 9.15
CA ILE A 327 7.96 -4.89 9.99
C ILE A 327 9.13 -5.84 9.80
N THR A 328 9.74 -6.27 10.90
CA THR A 328 10.73 -7.36 10.89
C THR A 328 10.04 -8.64 11.33
N THR A 329 10.28 -9.73 10.59
CA THR A 329 9.67 -11.04 10.85
C THR A 329 10.69 -12.17 10.87
N VAL A 330 10.28 -13.30 11.46
CA VAL A 330 11.02 -14.57 11.44
C VAL A 330 10.10 -15.66 10.91
N ASN A 331 10.59 -16.53 10.03
CA ASN A 331 9.77 -17.64 9.54
C ASN A 331 9.50 -18.65 10.67
N SER A 332 8.24 -19.07 10.85
CA SER A 332 7.85 -19.98 11.94
C SER A 332 8.44 -21.39 11.80
N SER A 333 8.81 -21.81 10.58
CA SER A 333 9.42 -23.12 10.33
C SER A 333 10.96 -23.06 10.25
N ILE A 334 11.53 -21.92 9.88
CA ILE A 334 12.97 -21.72 9.69
C ILE A 334 13.42 -20.47 10.45
N THR A 335 13.89 -20.66 11.67
CA THR A 335 14.27 -19.56 12.58
C THR A 335 15.42 -18.70 12.06
N SER A 336 16.24 -19.18 11.13
CA SER A 336 17.30 -18.41 10.49
C SER A 336 16.82 -17.58 9.29
N LEU A 337 15.56 -17.72 8.87
CA LEU A 337 14.99 -16.97 7.75
C LEU A 337 14.26 -15.73 8.28
N HIS A 338 14.97 -14.62 8.25
CA HIS A 338 14.44 -13.31 8.60
C HIS A 338 13.96 -12.59 7.34
N ARG A 339 12.80 -11.93 7.44
CA ARG A 339 12.27 -11.06 6.38
C ARG A 339 11.92 -9.70 6.95
N ARG A 340 12.06 -8.69 6.11
CA ARG A 340 11.74 -7.30 6.43
C ARG A 340 10.73 -6.81 5.42
N PHE A 341 9.56 -6.42 5.90
CA PHE A 341 8.47 -5.89 5.09
C PHE A 341 8.48 -4.37 5.23
N ASP A 342 8.68 -3.67 4.12
CA ASP A 342 8.47 -2.23 4.00
C ASP A 342 7.10 -2.02 3.34
N ILE A 343 6.13 -1.54 4.11
CA ILE A 343 4.74 -1.42 3.67
C ILE A 343 4.38 0.05 3.62
N SER A 344 3.93 0.52 2.45
CA SER A 344 3.50 1.90 2.22
C SER A 344 2.02 1.92 1.84
N LEU A 345 1.27 2.84 2.45
CA LEU A 345 -0.12 3.14 2.11
C LEU A 345 -0.19 3.87 0.76
N VAL A 346 -1.01 3.33 -0.15
CA VAL A 346 -1.33 3.97 -1.44
C VAL A 346 -2.75 4.54 -1.40
N ASN A 347 -3.70 3.81 -0.81
CA ASN A 347 -5.10 4.19 -0.64
C ASN A 347 -5.75 3.44 0.54
N VAL A 348 -7.02 3.74 0.88
CA VAL A 348 -7.79 3.09 1.98
C VAL A 348 -7.88 1.56 1.81
N ASP A 349 -7.73 1.08 0.58
CA ASP A 349 -7.78 -0.34 0.25
C ASP A 349 -6.54 -0.79 -0.52
N GLU A 350 -5.48 0.02 -0.61
CA GLU A 350 -4.32 -0.27 -1.44
C GLU A 350 -3.01 0.05 -0.71
N ILE A 351 -2.07 -0.88 -0.76
CA ILE A 351 -0.73 -0.76 -0.17
C ILE A 351 0.33 -1.20 -1.18
N LYS A 352 1.54 -0.70 -1.03
CA LYS A 352 2.73 -1.18 -1.70
C LYS A 352 3.60 -1.91 -0.69
N ILE A 353 4.10 -3.08 -1.05
CA ILE A 353 4.96 -3.90 -0.21
C ILE A 353 6.29 -4.10 -0.92
N THR A 354 7.38 -3.89 -0.21
CA THR A 354 8.74 -4.27 -0.61
C THR A 354 9.32 -5.16 0.47
N ILE A 355 9.71 -6.38 0.13
CA ILE A 355 10.27 -7.35 1.05
C ILE A 355 11.79 -7.40 0.84
N ARG A 356 12.53 -7.43 1.94
CA ARG A 356 13.98 -7.67 1.93
C ARG A 356 14.27 -8.88 2.80
N ASP A 357 14.89 -9.89 2.20
CA ASP A 357 15.38 -11.06 2.93
C ASP A 357 16.65 -10.68 3.71
N ASP A 358 16.72 -11.05 4.98
CA ASP A 358 17.89 -10.84 5.85
C ASP A 358 18.59 -12.18 6.09
N ILE A 359 18.96 -12.81 4.97
CA ILE A 359 19.86 -13.95 4.91
C ILE A 359 21.21 -13.38 4.49
N GLY A 360 22.28 -13.66 5.25
CA GLY A 360 23.65 -13.26 4.91
C GLY A 360 24.20 -13.86 3.59
N LEU A 361 23.33 -14.43 2.76
CA LEU A 361 23.53 -14.89 1.40
C LEU A 361 22.71 -14.00 0.46
N LYS A 362 23.39 -13.35 -0.49
CA LYS A 362 22.74 -12.65 -1.61
C LYS A 362 22.00 -13.67 -2.48
N ILE A 363 20.73 -13.95 -2.18
CA ILE A 363 19.87 -14.69 -3.11
C ILE A 363 19.44 -13.69 -4.18
N ALA A 364 19.94 -13.88 -5.40
CA ALA A 364 19.56 -13.11 -6.57
C ALA A 364 18.23 -13.62 -7.15
N GLU A 365 17.24 -13.90 -6.31
CA GLU A 365 15.86 -14.13 -6.76
C GLU A 365 15.13 -12.79 -6.69
N THR A 366 14.56 -12.38 -7.83
CA THR A 366 13.56 -11.31 -7.91
C THR A 366 12.50 -11.57 -6.84
N ASN A 367 12.39 -10.69 -5.86
CA ASN A 367 11.44 -10.85 -4.78
C ASN A 367 10.02 -10.79 -5.34
N MET A 368 9.41 -11.96 -5.51
CA MET A 368 8.13 -12.10 -6.19
C MET A 368 6.97 -11.45 -5.43
N TRP A 369 7.18 -11.09 -4.18
CA TRP A 369 6.20 -10.45 -3.31
C TRP A 369 6.27 -8.92 -3.36
N ASP A 370 7.26 -8.34 -4.02
CA ASP A 370 7.36 -6.89 -4.16
C ASP A 370 6.31 -6.38 -5.15
N GLY A 371 5.53 -5.37 -4.76
CA GLY A 371 4.54 -4.76 -5.65
C GLY A 371 3.37 -4.11 -4.94
N GLN A 372 2.32 -3.80 -5.70
CA GLN A 372 1.08 -3.23 -5.18
C GLN A 372 0.11 -4.34 -4.78
N TYR A 373 -0.63 -4.08 -3.71
CA TYR A 373 -1.57 -4.99 -3.09
C TYR A 373 -2.85 -4.27 -2.78
N LYS A 374 -3.98 -4.95 -2.98
CA LYS A 374 -5.30 -4.42 -2.67
C LYS A 374 -5.99 -5.26 -1.60
N LYS A 375 -6.62 -4.60 -0.63
CA LYS A 375 -7.31 -5.25 0.49
C LYS A 375 -8.54 -5.97 -0.03
N LEU A 376 -8.64 -7.25 0.29
CA LEU A 376 -9.82 -8.03 0.01
C LEU A 376 -10.85 -7.75 1.11
N SER A 377 -11.69 -6.74 0.90
CA SER A 377 -12.85 -6.51 1.75
C SER A 377 -13.97 -7.47 1.35
N LEU A 378 -14.12 -8.56 2.12
CA LEU A 378 -15.26 -9.48 1.99
C LEU A 378 -16.62 -8.79 2.23
N GLN A 379 -16.62 -7.55 2.75
CA GLN A 379 -17.81 -6.75 3.04
C GLN A 379 -18.14 -5.71 1.95
N SER A 380 -17.25 -5.46 0.96
CA SER A 380 -17.54 -4.49 -0.11
C SER A 380 -18.17 -5.10 -1.36
N SER A 381 -18.38 -6.41 -1.37
CA SER A 381 -19.20 -7.12 -2.39
C SER A 381 -20.69 -7.12 -2.07
N PHE A 382 -21.08 -6.52 -0.93
CA PHE A 382 -22.44 -6.50 -0.40
C PHE A 382 -22.75 -5.14 0.25
N ASP A 383 -22.75 -4.04 -0.53
CA ASP A 383 -23.84 -3.05 -0.54
C ASP A 383 -23.49 -1.74 -1.28
N SER A 384 -24.32 -1.48 -2.31
CA SER A 384 -24.80 -0.18 -2.80
C SER A 384 -23.93 0.69 -3.75
N VAL A 385 -24.08 0.44 -5.06
CA VAL A 385 -24.53 1.47 -6.05
C VAL A 385 -25.40 0.72 -7.12
N PRO A 386 -26.10 1.33 -8.10
CA PRO A 386 -27.34 0.83 -8.72
C PRO A 386 -27.07 -0.23 -9.82
N VAL A 387 -26.09 -1.10 -9.59
CA VAL A 387 -25.57 -2.12 -10.51
C VAL A 387 -26.40 -3.42 -10.41
N ASP A 388 -27.21 -3.56 -9.36
CA ASP A 388 -28.01 -4.75 -9.06
C ASP A 388 -29.36 -4.85 -9.80
N ALA A 389 -29.84 -3.80 -10.47
CA ALA A 389 -31.14 -3.88 -11.16
C ALA A 389 -31.17 -4.95 -12.27
N GLU A 390 -30.09 -5.04 -13.05
CA GLU A 390 -29.91 -6.04 -14.11
C GLU A 390 -29.71 -7.45 -13.53
N LYS A 391 -28.87 -7.59 -12.49
CA LYS A 391 -28.66 -8.84 -11.76
C LYS A 391 -29.97 -9.38 -11.19
N ASN A 392 -30.73 -8.52 -10.49
CA ASN A 392 -31.99 -8.89 -9.87
C ASN A 392 -33.06 -9.26 -10.92
N GLU A 393 -33.07 -8.62 -12.10
CA GLU A 393 -33.95 -9.04 -13.19
C GLU A 393 -33.53 -10.39 -13.77
N PHE A 394 -32.24 -10.63 -13.97
CA PHE A 394 -31.72 -11.91 -14.48
C PHE A 394 -32.03 -13.06 -13.52
N LEU A 395 -31.84 -12.87 -12.21
CA LEU A 395 -32.18 -13.86 -11.19
C LEU A 395 -33.68 -14.12 -11.12
N LYS A 396 -34.52 -13.08 -11.17
CA LYS A 396 -35.98 -13.25 -11.28
C LYS A 396 -36.39 -14.06 -12.51
N GLN A 397 -35.71 -13.90 -13.64
CA GLN A 397 -36.00 -14.67 -14.85
C GLN A 397 -35.46 -16.10 -14.77
N LEU A 398 -34.35 -16.30 -14.06
CA LEU A 398 -33.74 -17.59 -13.80
C LEU A 398 -34.64 -18.47 -12.91
N GLU A 399 -35.17 -17.90 -11.82
CA GLU A 399 -36.02 -18.57 -10.81
C GLU A 399 -37.49 -18.72 -11.25
N LYS A 400 -37.96 -17.93 -12.24
CA LYS A 400 -39.30 -18.11 -12.82
C LYS A 400 -39.49 -19.45 -13.54
N SER A 401 -38.40 -20.08 -13.97
CA SER A 401 -38.47 -21.38 -14.63
C SER A 401 -38.48 -22.49 -13.59
N ILE A 402 -39.40 -23.44 -13.73
CA ILE A 402 -39.43 -24.63 -12.88
C ILE A 402 -38.21 -25.52 -13.15
N SER A 403 -37.69 -25.54 -14.38
CA SER A 403 -36.47 -26.29 -14.73
C SER A 403 -35.84 -25.80 -16.02
N TRP A 404 -34.52 -25.89 -16.09
CA TRP A 404 -33.70 -25.60 -17.27
C TRP A 404 -33.02 -26.89 -17.73
N SER A 405 -33.06 -27.22 -19.02
CA SER A 405 -32.53 -28.49 -19.54
C SER A 405 -31.65 -28.28 -20.76
N THR A 406 -30.61 -29.10 -20.92
CA THR A 406 -29.83 -29.12 -22.16
C THR A 406 -30.65 -29.69 -23.31
N ALA A 407 -30.31 -29.36 -24.56
CA ALA A 407 -31.08 -29.80 -25.74
C ALA A 407 -31.14 -31.33 -25.91
N ASP A 408 -30.18 -32.05 -25.34
CA ASP A 408 -30.10 -33.52 -25.28
C ASP A 408 -30.78 -34.13 -24.04
N SER A 409 -31.34 -33.31 -23.15
CA SER A 409 -31.97 -33.69 -21.87
C SER A 409 -31.05 -34.47 -20.92
N ILE A 410 -29.73 -34.44 -21.13
CA ILE A 410 -28.74 -35.12 -20.29
C ILE A 410 -28.57 -34.39 -18.95
N TYR A 411 -28.61 -33.06 -18.98
CA TYR A 411 -28.46 -32.20 -17.82
C TYR A 411 -29.71 -31.36 -17.62
N SER A 412 -30.16 -31.25 -16.37
CA SER A 412 -31.19 -30.30 -15.98
C SER A 412 -30.84 -29.62 -14.66
N ILE A 413 -31.22 -28.35 -14.52
CA ILE A 413 -31.01 -27.56 -13.31
C ILE A 413 -32.29 -26.84 -12.91
N THR A 414 -32.61 -26.92 -11.62
CA THR A 414 -33.70 -26.17 -10.97
C THR A 414 -33.08 -25.23 -9.95
N LEU A 415 -33.53 -23.98 -9.90
CA LEU A 415 -33.01 -22.93 -9.04
C LEU A 415 -34.18 -22.21 -8.37
N HIS A 416 -34.22 -22.19 -7.04
CA HIS A 416 -35.27 -21.52 -6.28
C HIS A 416 -34.75 -21.14 -4.89
N ASP A 417 -35.03 -19.92 -4.42
CA ASP A 417 -34.67 -19.44 -3.07
C ASP A 417 -33.20 -19.70 -2.66
N SER A 418 -32.25 -19.50 -3.59
CA SER A 418 -30.80 -19.77 -3.38
C SER A 418 -30.43 -21.26 -3.23
N GLU A 419 -31.38 -22.18 -3.44
CA GLU A 419 -31.16 -23.62 -3.52
C GLU A 419 -31.16 -24.08 -4.98
N TYR A 420 -30.33 -25.08 -5.29
CA TYR A 420 -30.33 -25.70 -6.61
C TYR A 420 -30.46 -27.22 -6.53
N SER A 421 -31.04 -27.78 -7.59
CA SER A 421 -31.00 -29.20 -7.89
C SER A 421 -30.49 -29.39 -9.31
N PHE A 422 -29.30 -29.98 -9.44
CA PHE A 422 -28.68 -30.31 -10.70
C PHE A 422 -28.76 -31.82 -10.94
N LYS A 423 -29.38 -32.23 -12.04
CA LYS A 423 -29.50 -33.62 -12.44
C LYS A 423 -28.64 -33.88 -13.66
N ALA A 424 -27.71 -34.83 -13.53
CA ALA A 424 -26.90 -35.38 -14.60
C ALA A 424 -27.21 -36.87 -14.74
N ASN A 425 -27.90 -37.27 -15.81
CA ASN A 425 -28.42 -38.64 -15.97
C ASN A 425 -29.27 -39.09 -14.75
N ASP A 426 -28.86 -40.14 -14.01
CA ASP A 426 -29.55 -40.67 -12.82
C ASP A 426 -29.02 -40.10 -11.50
N THR A 427 -28.01 -39.24 -11.55
CA THR A 427 -27.45 -38.59 -10.36
C THR A 427 -28.06 -37.23 -10.16
N VAL A 428 -28.51 -36.96 -8.92
CA VAL A 428 -29.03 -35.66 -8.50
C VAL A 428 -28.07 -35.08 -7.47
N GLU A 429 -27.60 -33.89 -7.76
CA GLU A 429 -26.79 -33.04 -6.91
C GLU A 429 -27.67 -31.91 -6.38
N THR A 430 -27.63 -31.67 -5.07
CA THR A 430 -28.33 -30.54 -4.42
C THR A 430 -27.34 -29.66 -3.66
N GLY A 431 -27.75 -28.43 -3.42
CA GLY A 431 -27.03 -27.54 -2.53
C GLY A 431 -27.50 -26.11 -2.67
N ILE A 432 -26.62 -25.16 -2.36
CA ILE A 432 -26.91 -23.73 -2.44
C ILE A 432 -26.17 -23.10 -3.61
N TYR A 433 -26.77 -22.09 -4.22
CA TYR A 433 -26.10 -21.22 -5.19
C TYR A 433 -26.05 -19.79 -4.67
N SER A 434 -24.98 -19.09 -5.04
CA SER A 434 -24.85 -17.66 -4.84
C SER A 434 -24.59 -16.98 -6.17
N SER A 435 -24.98 -15.71 -6.29
CA SER A 435 -24.74 -14.93 -7.50
C SER A 435 -24.28 -13.53 -7.17
N MET A 436 -23.41 -13.00 -8.02
CA MET A 436 -22.84 -11.67 -7.87
C MET A 436 -22.58 -11.03 -9.24
N LYS A 437 -22.47 -9.71 -9.29
CA LYS A 437 -22.08 -8.99 -10.50
C LYS A 437 -20.63 -8.51 -10.35
N ILE A 438 -19.79 -8.88 -11.30
CA ILE A 438 -18.36 -8.57 -11.35
C ILE A 438 -18.08 -7.92 -12.71
N GLY A 439 -17.71 -6.63 -12.71
CA GLY A 439 -17.60 -5.85 -13.94
C GLY A 439 -18.92 -5.85 -14.72
N THR A 440 -18.88 -6.35 -15.96
CA THR A 440 -20.06 -6.53 -16.82
C THR A 440 -20.73 -7.91 -16.69
N TYR A 441 -20.12 -8.84 -15.96
CA TYR A 441 -20.56 -10.23 -15.88
C TYR A 441 -21.47 -10.46 -14.66
N ILE A 442 -22.56 -11.19 -14.86
CA ILE A 442 -23.28 -11.82 -13.75
C ILE A 442 -22.68 -13.20 -13.58
N VAL A 443 -22.34 -13.54 -12.36
CA VAL A 443 -21.59 -14.75 -12.03
C VAL A 443 -22.39 -15.55 -11.03
N ILE A 444 -22.41 -16.87 -11.20
CA ILE A 444 -23.08 -17.83 -10.33
C ILE A 444 -22.07 -18.88 -9.85
N GLN A 445 -22.14 -19.19 -8.56
CA GLN A 445 -21.32 -20.22 -7.93
C GLN A 445 -22.24 -21.21 -7.20
N PHE A 446 -21.91 -22.50 -7.35
CA PHE A 446 -22.65 -23.58 -6.72
C PHE A 446 -21.83 -24.19 -5.60
N ARG A 447 -22.49 -24.52 -4.50
CA ARG A 447 -21.91 -25.27 -3.38
C ARG A 447 -22.80 -26.47 -3.11
N SER A 448 -22.32 -27.65 -3.49
CA SER A 448 -23.01 -28.92 -3.25
C SER A 448 -23.03 -29.28 -1.77
N ASP A 449 -24.09 -29.98 -1.36
CA ASP A 449 -24.18 -30.67 -0.07
C ASP A 449 -23.32 -31.95 -0.04
N THR A 450 -22.83 -32.39 -1.20
CA THR A 450 -22.06 -33.63 -1.38
C THR A 450 -20.66 -33.34 -1.92
N GLU A 451 -19.68 -34.17 -1.55
CA GLU A 451 -18.29 -33.99 -2.02
C GLU A 451 -18.11 -34.25 -3.53
N ALA A 452 -19.00 -35.05 -4.13
CA ALA A 452 -18.98 -35.38 -5.54
C ALA A 452 -19.86 -34.41 -6.35
N THR A 453 -19.31 -33.23 -6.67
CA THR A 453 -20.00 -32.16 -7.41
C THR A 453 -19.56 -32.07 -8.87
N GLN A 454 -20.51 -31.83 -9.77
CA GLN A 454 -20.24 -31.53 -11.18
C GLN A 454 -20.19 -30.01 -11.47
N LEU A 455 -20.66 -29.18 -10.54
CA LEU A 455 -20.69 -27.72 -10.62
C LEU A 455 -19.66 -27.10 -9.66
N ASN A 456 -18.41 -27.56 -9.71
CA ASN A 456 -17.34 -27.11 -8.80
C ASN A 456 -16.64 -25.82 -9.25
N GLN A 457 -17.00 -25.27 -10.40
CA GLN A 457 -16.44 -24.04 -10.94
C GLN A 457 -17.35 -22.84 -10.67
N THR A 458 -16.82 -21.65 -10.92
CA THR A 458 -17.63 -20.44 -10.98
C THR A 458 -18.00 -20.18 -12.43
N TYR A 459 -19.24 -19.79 -12.69
CA TYR A 459 -19.76 -19.62 -14.04
C TYR A 459 -20.23 -18.19 -14.29
N ALA A 460 -19.84 -17.60 -15.43
CA ALA A 460 -20.53 -16.45 -15.98
C ALA A 460 -21.90 -16.90 -16.51
N LEU A 461 -22.95 -16.20 -16.07
CA LEU A 461 -24.34 -16.39 -16.45
C LEU A 461 -24.70 -15.38 -17.54
N GLU A 462 -25.05 -15.89 -18.72
CA GLU A 462 -25.53 -15.08 -19.83
C GLU A 462 -26.85 -15.62 -20.38
N PHE A 463 -27.84 -14.75 -20.58
CA PHE A 463 -29.01 -15.10 -21.40
C PHE A 463 -28.67 -14.97 -22.88
N GLY A 464 -29.30 -15.80 -23.72
CA GLY A 464 -29.14 -15.71 -25.17
C GLY A 464 -29.61 -14.38 -25.75
N THR A 465 -29.44 -14.20 -27.06
CA THR A 465 -29.97 -13.03 -27.78
C THR A 465 -30.80 -13.47 -28.96
N LYS A 466 -31.91 -12.78 -29.21
CA LYS A 466 -32.79 -12.99 -30.37
C LYS A 466 -33.01 -11.70 -31.14
N THR A 467 -32.98 -11.80 -32.46
CA THR A 467 -33.32 -10.68 -33.34
C THR A 467 -34.81 -10.66 -33.56
N ILE A 468 -35.49 -9.63 -33.04
CA ILE A 468 -36.90 -9.38 -33.32
C ILE A 468 -37.03 -8.33 -34.41
N THR A 469 -38.10 -8.43 -35.20
CA THR A 469 -38.37 -7.49 -36.27
C THR A 469 -39.51 -6.55 -35.87
N GLU A 470 -39.23 -5.25 -35.74
CA GLU A 470 -40.20 -4.23 -35.33
C GLU A 470 -40.54 -3.30 -36.51
N LYS A 471 -41.82 -2.98 -36.72
CA LYS A 471 -42.25 -2.02 -37.74
C LYS A 471 -42.37 -0.62 -37.15
N ILE A 472 -41.39 0.24 -37.44
CA ILE A 472 -41.41 1.65 -37.06
C ILE A 472 -41.63 2.49 -38.32
N LYS A 473 -42.71 3.30 -38.35
CA LYS A 473 -43.04 4.24 -39.44
C LYS A 473 -42.95 3.62 -40.86
N LYS A 474 -43.59 2.46 -41.07
CA LYS A 474 -43.62 1.69 -42.35
C LYS A 474 -42.27 1.12 -42.81
N LYS A 475 -41.21 1.17 -41.99
CA LYS A 475 -39.97 0.40 -42.21
C LYS A 475 -39.85 -0.71 -41.19
N THR A 476 -39.43 -1.87 -41.67
CA THR A 476 -39.09 -3.05 -40.90
C THR A 476 -37.66 -2.86 -40.38
N VAL A 477 -37.47 -2.84 -39.05
CA VAL A 477 -36.17 -2.68 -38.40
C VAL A 477 -35.90 -3.92 -37.55
N GLU A 478 -34.73 -4.52 -37.72
CA GLU A 478 -34.26 -5.61 -36.88
C GLU A 478 -33.65 -5.05 -35.60
N LYS A 479 -34.10 -5.57 -34.45
CA LYS A 479 -33.62 -5.20 -33.11
C LYS A 479 -33.20 -6.46 -32.37
N VAL A 480 -31.96 -6.48 -31.87
CA VAL A 480 -31.47 -7.56 -31.01
C VAL A 480 -31.99 -7.32 -29.60
N VAL A 481 -32.64 -8.33 -29.02
CA VAL A 481 -33.21 -8.31 -27.67
C VAL A 481 -32.74 -9.56 -26.93
N THR A 482 -32.58 -9.47 -25.61
CA THR A 482 -32.24 -10.60 -24.75
C THR A 482 -33.29 -11.71 -24.85
N ASP A 483 -32.84 -12.94 -25.04
CA ASP A 483 -33.66 -14.13 -25.05
C ASP A 483 -33.64 -14.81 -23.69
N TYR A 484 -34.71 -14.61 -22.92
CA TYR A 484 -34.85 -15.18 -21.58
C TYR A 484 -35.14 -16.69 -21.57
N ASP A 485 -35.21 -17.34 -22.73
CA ASP A 485 -35.53 -18.78 -22.84
C ASP A 485 -34.28 -19.65 -23.02
N SER A 486 -33.09 -19.05 -23.05
CA SER A 486 -31.81 -19.77 -23.09
C SER A 486 -30.80 -19.13 -22.14
N ILE A 487 -30.10 -19.95 -21.36
CA ILE A 487 -29.01 -19.54 -20.47
C ILE A 487 -27.74 -20.30 -20.81
N THR A 488 -26.61 -19.60 -20.71
CA THR A 488 -25.28 -20.17 -20.86
C THR A 488 -24.50 -19.96 -19.57
N PHE A 489 -23.89 -21.05 -19.07
CA PHE A 489 -22.92 -21.04 -17.99
C PHE A 489 -21.53 -21.29 -18.58
N THR A 490 -20.67 -20.28 -18.52
CA THR A 490 -19.28 -20.38 -19.00
C THR A 490 -18.33 -20.33 -17.81
N PRO A 491 -17.43 -21.31 -17.64
CA PRO A 491 -16.53 -21.35 -16.49
C PRO A 491 -15.55 -20.17 -16.53
N VAL A 492 -15.45 -19.47 -15.41
CA VAL A 492 -14.62 -18.28 -15.24
C VAL A 492 -13.86 -18.30 -13.92
N LYS A 493 -12.70 -17.64 -13.91
CA LYS A 493 -12.02 -17.18 -12.71
C LYS A 493 -12.44 -15.75 -12.42
N ILE A 494 -12.85 -15.51 -11.18
CA ILE A 494 -13.28 -14.20 -10.70
C ILE A 494 -12.05 -13.38 -10.30
N THR A 495 -12.07 -12.09 -10.64
CA THR A 495 -11.32 -11.04 -9.94
C THR A 495 -12.31 -10.01 -9.36
N PRO A 496 -11.87 -9.09 -8.49
CA PRO A 496 -12.79 -8.09 -7.96
C PRO A 496 -13.42 -7.16 -9.01
N THR A 497 -12.82 -7.02 -10.20
CA THR A 497 -13.31 -6.11 -11.24
C THR A 497 -13.77 -6.80 -12.53
N ASP A 498 -13.34 -8.03 -12.78
CA ASP A 498 -13.61 -8.72 -14.05
C ASP A 498 -13.58 -10.25 -13.93
N CYS A 499 -14.01 -10.95 -14.99
CA CYS A 499 -13.99 -12.40 -15.09
C CYS A 499 -13.12 -12.86 -16.28
N PHE A 500 -12.32 -13.89 -16.07
CA PHE A 500 -11.52 -14.50 -17.14
C PHE A 500 -12.01 -15.91 -17.43
N SER A 501 -12.27 -16.23 -18.70
CA SER A 501 -12.63 -17.60 -19.10
C SER A 501 -11.55 -18.60 -18.69
N THR A 502 -11.99 -19.77 -18.24
CA THR A 502 -11.09 -20.86 -17.82
C THR A 502 -11.43 -22.15 -18.53
N ASP A 503 -10.48 -23.07 -18.60
CA ASP A 503 -10.75 -24.43 -19.03
C ASP A 503 -11.76 -25.09 -18.09
N GLY A 504 -12.82 -25.64 -18.67
CA GLY A 504 -13.93 -26.21 -17.93
C GLY A 504 -15.11 -26.56 -18.84
N ARG A 505 -16.13 -27.19 -18.25
CA ARG A 505 -17.35 -27.53 -18.99
C ARG A 505 -18.30 -26.33 -18.99
N SER A 506 -18.65 -25.85 -20.19
CA SER A 506 -19.75 -24.89 -20.35
C SER A 506 -21.08 -25.64 -20.48
N TYR A 507 -22.15 -25.02 -19.99
CA TYR A 507 -23.51 -25.56 -20.10
C TYR A 507 -24.41 -24.57 -20.83
N VAL A 508 -25.23 -25.07 -21.74
CA VAL A 508 -26.27 -24.28 -22.41
C VAL A 508 -27.60 -24.92 -22.10
N PHE A 509 -28.42 -24.25 -21.31
CA PHE A 509 -29.74 -24.73 -20.94
C PHE A 509 -30.83 -23.92 -21.63
N LEU A 510 -31.90 -24.62 -21.98
CA LEU A 510 -33.13 -24.07 -22.52
C LEU A 510 -34.20 -24.13 -21.44
N ARG A 511 -35.04 -23.09 -21.40
CA ARG A 511 -36.20 -23.03 -20.52
C ARG A 511 -37.20 -24.11 -20.95
N ASP A 512 -37.71 -24.88 -20.01
CA ASP A 512 -38.78 -25.84 -20.29
C ASP A 512 -40.11 -25.09 -20.54
N PRO A 513 -40.69 -25.12 -21.75
CA PRO A 513 -41.89 -24.35 -22.09
C PRO A 513 -43.18 -24.92 -21.46
N ASP A 514 -43.17 -26.16 -20.96
CA ASP A 514 -44.39 -26.89 -20.56
C ASP A 514 -44.71 -26.84 -19.06
N LYS A 515 -43.92 -26.09 -18.26
CA LYS A 515 -44.16 -25.93 -16.82
C LYS A 515 -44.12 -24.45 -16.42
N LYS A 516 -45.30 -23.85 -16.26
CA LYS A 516 -45.46 -22.53 -15.62
C LYS A 516 -45.56 -22.70 -14.10
N PRO A 517 -44.97 -21.80 -13.30
CA PRO A 517 -45.17 -21.81 -11.85
C PRO A 517 -46.66 -21.70 -11.53
N GLU A 518 -47.18 -22.65 -10.75
CA GLU A 518 -48.50 -22.51 -10.11
C GLU A 518 -48.40 -21.39 -9.06
N ASN A 519 -49.32 -20.43 -9.14
CA ASN A 519 -49.38 -19.22 -8.29
C ASN A 519 -49.54 -19.52 -6.81
#